data_AF-A0A4Y7J3B1-F1
#
_entry.id   AF-A0A4Y7J3B1-F1
#
_cell.length_a   1.000
_cell.length_b   1.000
_cell.length_c   1.000
_cell.angle_alpha   90.00
_cell.angle_beta   90.00
_cell.angle_gamma   90.00
#
_symmetry.space_group_name_H-M   'P 1'
#
loop_
_entity.id
_entity.type
_entity.pdbx_description
1 polymer ?
#
loop_
_entity_poly.entity_id
_entity_poly.type
_entity_poly.pdbx_seq_one_letter_code
_entity_poly.pdbx_strand_id
1 'polypeptide(L)'
;MVVLTHQFIHPFRLPLSPPPLSRISKTKHNSIIITSSASPMDTPQTNHPKFMDFPHLSISNKNLMVDLVSKMENTLSPDLLPSSLPPEVQYFQNSSATSQGTLLIRSGTNNSLVDCILGSWIHCGLPNGGALDISTLTAYLNSKTDAPRFLIEFLQNSPKSLILILDLPPRKDLVISAEYLKTFYEETHLDELRKKLLEISEIRPYISSSLYIRALSSPTAISVTIDCESGGAARLQEIIQDHVGPIAKDMLEVWLNQCVRIERGVDESEKVELKKRDVLVKKKTVEMDLASSLPRLFGQDVADLVIKAIEKAFDIL
;
A
#
# COMPACT_ATOMS: atom_id res chain seq x y z
N MET A 1 2.83 -1.30 -0.09
CA MET A 1 4.14 -0.65 0.06
C MET A 1 5.13 -1.45 -0.73
N VAL A 2 4.91 -1.39 -2.04
CA VAL A 2 5.78 -1.94 -3.06
C VAL A 2 6.47 -0.78 -3.79
N VAL A 3 6.09 0.48 -3.50
CA VAL A 3 6.25 1.58 -4.45
C VAL A 3 6.75 2.93 -3.86
N LEU A 4 7.12 3.03 -2.58
CA LEU A 4 7.87 4.21 -2.11
C LEU A 4 9.21 4.41 -2.84
N THR A 5 9.86 3.33 -3.31
CA THR A 5 11.10 3.42 -4.11
C THR A 5 10.96 4.21 -5.42
N HIS A 6 9.77 4.32 -6.00
CA HIS A 6 9.62 4.87 -7.35
C HIS A 6 9.74 6.39 -7.44
N GLN A 7 9.50 7.12 -6.34
CA GLN A 7 9.55 8.58 -6.37
C GLN A 7 10.88 9.15 -5.86
N PHE A 8 11.67 8.37 -5.13
CA PHE A 8 12.89 8.87 -4.50
C PHE A 8 14.21 8.44 -5.16
N ILE A 9 14.18 7.64 -6.23
CA ILE A 9 15.38 7.19 -6.95
C ILE A 9 15.71 8.12 -8.15
N HIS A 10 14.75 8.89 -8.65
CA HIS A 10 15.01 9.95 -9.62
C HIS A 10 14.72 11.31 -9.00
N PRO A 11 15.75 12.14 -8.71
CA PRO A 11 15.48 13.56 -8.60
C PRO A 11 14.94 13.98 -9.96
N PHE A 12 13.70 14.46 -10.02
CA PHE A 12 13.20 15.16 -11.19
C PHE A 12 14.25 16.21 -11.55
N ARG A 13 14.96 16.01 -12.66
CA ARG A 13 15.87 17.02 -13.22
C ARG A 13 15.00 18.16 -13.71
N LEU A 14 14.79 19.16 -12.86
CA LEU A 14 14.31 20.46 -13.29
C LEU A 14 15.50 21.36 -13.64
N PRO A 15 15.40 22.20 -14.69
CA PRO A 15 16.49 23.03 -15.15
C PRO A 15 16.87 24.07 -14.10
N LEU A 16 18.15 24.08 -13.73
CA LEU A 16 18.76 25.08 -12.83
C LEU A 16 18.55 26.48 -13.41
N SER A 17 17.72 27.29 -12.74
CA SER A 17 17.73 28.74 -12.90
C SER A 17 18.40 29.35 -11.65
N PRO A 18 19.35 30.29 -11.79
CA PRO A 18 20.10 30.84 -10.68
C PRO A 18 19.23 31.76 -9.80
N PRO A 19 19.52 31.87 -8.48
CA PRO A 19 18.71 32.68 -7.58
C PRO A 19 19.05 34.17 -7.73
N PRO A 20 18.08 35.09 -7.58
CA PRO A 20 18.39 36.49 -7.37
C PRO A 20 18.75 36.72 -5.90
N LEU A 21 19.87 37.42 -5.68
CA LEU A 21 20.25 38.04 -4.43
C LEU A 21 19.24 39.14 -4.05
N SER A 22 18.74 39.17 -2.81
CA SER A 22 18.86 40.37 -1.98
C SER A 22 18.38 40.21 -0.52
N ARG A 23 19.18 40.87 0.33
CA ARG A 23 18.91 41.66 1.55
C ARG A 23 18.21 41.06 2.78
N ILE A 24 19.07 40.91 3.78
CA ILE A 24 18.85 40.87 5.22
C ILE A 24 18.24 42.18 5.72
N SER A 25 17.15 42.10 6.47
CA SER A 25 16.75 43.12 7.46
C SER A 25 16.49 42.47 8.81
N LYS A 26 17.23 42.93 9.83
CA LYS A 26 17.13 42.49 11.22
C LYS A 26 15.99 43.22 11.92
N THR A 27 15.15 42.51 12.67
CA THR A 27 14.37 43.07 13.77
C THR A 27 14.41 42.14 14.98
N LYS A 28 14.53 42.75 16.16
CA LYS A 28 14.82 42.16 17.47
C LYS A 28 13.53 41.94 18.29
N HIS A 29 13.56 40.88 19.10
CA HIS A 29 12.94 40.65 20.42
C HIS A 29 11.44 40.86 20.62
N ASN A 30 10.74 39.81 21.09
CA ASN A 30 10.51 39.62 22.54
C ASN A 30 9.89 38.24 22.83
N SER A 31 10.46 37.58 23.83
CA SER A 31 9.99 36.33 24.43
C SER A 31 8.88 36.61 25.43
N ILE A 32 7.72 35.99 25.26
CA ILE A 32 6.64 35.94 26.25
C ILE A 32 6.30 34.48 26.49
N ILE A 33 6.54 34.02 27.72
CA ILE A 33 6.15 32.71 28.24
C ILE A 33 4.71 32.86 28.73
N ILE A 34 3.78 32.10 28.14
CA ILE A 34 2.41 31.95 28.65
C ILE A 34 2.20 30.47 28.95
N THR A 35 2.17 30.14 30.25
CA THR A 35 1.71 28.86 30.77
C THR A 35 0.19 28.85 30.81
N SER A 36 -0.46 27.98 30.02
CA SER A 36 -1.88 27.68 30.16
C SER A 36 -2.06 26.18 30.34
N SER A 37 -2.37 25.79 31.58
CA SER A 37 -2.93 24.50 31.95
C SER A 37 -4.40 24.45 31.52
N ALA A 38 -4.74 23.53 30.62
CA ALA A 38 -6.12 23.19 30.30
C ALA A 38 -6.29 21.67 30.32
N SER A 39 -7.30 21.24 31.08
CA SER A 39 -7.68 19.87 31.44
C SER A 39 -7.91 18.95 30.23
N PRO A 40 -7.77 17.61 30.40
CA PRO A 40 -8.04 16.66 29.34
C PRO A 40 -9.53 16.66 29.02
N MET A 41 -9.86 17.07 27.79
CA MET A 41 -11.18 16.76 27.22
C MET A 41 -11.18 15.27 26.86
N ASP A 42 -12.03 14.51 27.55
CA ASP A 42 -12.50 13.20 27.10
C ASP A 42 -13.12 13.37 25.72
N THR A 43 -12.34 13.07 24.68
CA THR A 43 -12.87 12.86 23.35
C THR A 43 -13.44 11.44 23.34
N PRO A 44 -14.69 11.23 22.89
CA PRO A 44 -15.24 9.89 22.78
C PRO A 44 -14.32 9.08 21.87
N GLN A 45 -13.69 8.05 22.43
CA GLN A 45 -12.96 7.04 21.68
C GLN A 45 -13.95 6.41 20.70
N THR A 46 -13.99 6.94 19.49
CA THR A 46 -14.54 6.22 18.37
C THR A 46 -13.64 5.01 18.19
N ASN A 47 -14.17 3.81 18.42
CA ASN A 47 -13.49 2.52 18.18
C ASN A 47 -13.17 2.28 16.70
N HIS A 48 -13.12 3.33 15.89
CA HIS A 48 -12.83 3.30 14.47
C HIS A 48 -11.31 3.46 14.28
N PRO A 49 -10.62 2.48 13.67
CA PRO A 49 -9.19 2.61 13.41
C PRO A 49 -8.95 3.81 12.49
N LYS A 50 -8.04 4.71 12.87
CA LYS A 50 -7.62 5.87 12.03
C LYS A 50 -7.22 5.49 10.61
N PHE A 51 -6.78 4.25 10.40
CA PHE A 51 -6.51 3.68 9.08
C PHE A 51 -7.71 3.82 8.12
N MET A 52 -8.93 3.60 8.61
CA MET A 52 -10.16 3.63 7.81
C MET A 52 -10.63 5.06 7.45
N ASP A 53 -9.96 6.09 7.97
CA ASP A 53 -10.34 7.48 7.71
C ASP A 53 -9.92 7.96 6.30
N PHE A 54 -8.81 7.43 5.76
CA PHE A 54 -8.21 7.80 4.47
C PHE A 54 -8.35 9.30 4.13
N PRO A 55 -7.80 10.21 4.95
CA PRO A 55 -8.18 11.61 4.95
C PRO A 55 -7.77 12.39 3.70
N HIS A 56 -6.76 11.91 2.97
CA HIS A 56 -6.17 12.58 1.81
C HIS A 56 -6.61 11.99 0.46
N LEU A 57 -7.42 10.93 0.48
CA LEU A 57 -7.94 10.31 -0.75
C LEU A 57 -9.20 11.04 -1.23
N SER A 58 -9.45 11.00 -2.55
CA SER A 58 -10.75 11.40 -3.10
C SER A 58 -11.88 10.51 -2.56
N ILE A 59 -13.13 10.99 -2.62
CA ILE A 59 -14.28 10.27 -2.07
C ILE A 59 -14.41 8.88 -2.68
N SER A 60 -14.35 8.75 -4.01
CA SER A 60 -14.43 7.44 -4.68
C SER A 60 -13.30 6.50 -4.26
N ASN A 61 -12.08 7.02 -4.11
CA ASN A 61 -10.92 6.20 -3.73
C ASN A 61 -11.00 5.76 -2.26
N LYS A 62 -11.39 6.67 -1.36
CA LYS A 62 -11.65 6.36 0.05
C LYS A 62 -12.74 5.28 0.18
N ASN A 63 -13.88 5.47 -0.49
CA ASN A 63 -14.98 4.50 -0.43
C ASN A 63 -14.54 3.13 -0.92
N LEU A 64 -13.77 3.08 -2.01
CA LEU A 64 -13.21 1.82 -2.51
C LEU A 64 -12.28 1.16 -1.48
N MET A 65 -11.33 1.89 -0.89
CA MET A 65 -10.42 1.33 0.10
C MET A 65 -11.17 0.82 1.34
N VAL A 66 -12.15 1.59 1.84
CA VAL A 66 -13.02 1.19 2.96
C VAL A 66 -13.80 -0.08 2.62
N ASP A 67 -14.38 -0.16 1.43
CA ASP A 67 -15.13 -1.34 0.98
C ASP A 67 -14.24 -2.58 0.91
N LEU A 68 -13.03 -2.47 0.34
CA LEU A 68 -12.10 -3.59 0.19
C LEU A 68 -11.59 -4.08 1.54
N VAL A 69 -11.19 -3.17 2.43
CA VAL A 69 -10.77 -3.52 3.80
C VAL A 69 -11.92 -4.18 4.53
N SER A 70 -13.10 -3.57 4.55
CA SER A 70 -14.27 -4.09 5.26
C SER A 70 -14.68 -5.47 4.73
N LYS A 71 -14.69 -5.67 3.42
CA LYS A 71 -15.00 -6.95 2.79
C LYS A 71 -13.99 -8.02 3.20
N MET A 72 -12.70 -7.70 3.16
CA MET A 72 -11.63 -8.62 3.53
C MET A 72 -11.72 -8.99 5.02
N GLU A 73 -11.81 -8.00 5.92
CA GLU A 73 -11.90 -8.23 7.36
C GLU A 73 -13.17 -8.97 7.76
N ASN A 74 -14.34 -8.61 7.21
CA ASN A 74 -15.59 -9.30 7.53
C ASN A 74 -15.56 -10.77 7.06
N THR A 75 -14.94 -11.04 5.92
CA THR A 75 -14.83 -12.41 5.39
C THR A 75 -13.85 -13.25 6.19
N LEU A 76 -12.76 -12.64 6.66
CA LEU A 76 -11.65 -13.32 7.34
C LEU A 76 -11.68 -13.14 8.87
N SER A 77 -12.71 -12.51 9.44
CA SER A 77 -12.79 -12.19 10.86
C SER A 77 -12.56 -13.40 11.79
N PRO A 78 -13.06 -14.63 11.49
CA PRO A 78 -12.78 -15.80 12.32
C PRO A 78 -11.30 -16.22 12.30
N ASP A 79 -10.59 -15.83 11.25
CA ASP A 79 -9.24 -16.26 10.92
C ASP A 79 -8.17 -15.21 11.26
N LEU A 80 -8.57 -14.06 11.82
CA LEU A 80 -7.69 -12.92 12.10
C LEU A 80 -7.69 -12.55 13.58
N LEU A 81 -6.50 -12.36 14.11
CA LEU A 81 -6.29 -11.74 15.42
C LEU A 81 -6.53 -10.23 15.35
N PRO A 82 -6.86 -9.58 16.48
CA PRO A 82 -6.81 -8.13 16.60
C PRO A 82 -5.42 -7.59 16.29
N SER A 83 -5.34 -6.32 15.86
CA SER A 83 -4.05 -5.65 15.71
C SER A 83 -3.33 -5.55 17.06
N SER A 84 -2.04 -5.90 17.07
CA SER A 84 -1.16 -5.78 18.23
C SER A 84 -0.20 -4.60 18.12
N LEU A 85 -0.40 -3.73 17.12
CA LEU A 85 0.47 -2.58 16.89
C LEU A 85 0.32 -1.55 18.03
N PRO A 86 1.43 -1.00 18.54
CA PRO A 86 1.38 0.14 19.46
C PRO A 86 0.69 1.35 18.81
N PRO A 87 0.00 2.21 19.58
CA PRO A 87 -0.68 3.41 19.06
C PRO A 87 0.22 4.31 18.21
N GLU A 88 1.49 4.46 18.60
CA GLU A 88 2.51 5.24 17.90
C GLU A 88 2.93 4.64 16.55
N VAL A 89 2.62 3.38 16.28
CA VAL A 89 2.82 2.72 14.98
C VAL A 89 1.51 2.71 14.18
N GLN A 90 0.36 2.63 14.84
CA GLN A 90 -0.94 2.68 14.17
C GLN A 90 -1.19 4.02 13.47
N TYR A 91 -0.69 5.11 14.06
CA TYR A 91 -0.65 6.44 13.45
C TYR A 91 0.66 7.13 13.81
N PHE A 92 1.37 7.61 12.80
CA PHE A 92 2.66 8.27 12.95
C PHE A 92 2.77 9.48 12.03
N GLN A 93 3.60 10.44 12.41
CA GLN A 93 3.87 11.64 11.63
C GLN A 93 5.28 12.14 11.90
N ASN A 94 5.82 12.92 10.98
CA ASN A 94 7.11 13.57 11.19
C ASN A 94 6.98 14.78 12.15
N SER A 95 8.12 15.28 12.65
CA SER A 95 8.15 16.38 13.62
C SER A 95 7.50 17.68 13.13
N SER A 96 7.49 17.89 11.81
CA SER A 96 6.86 19.05 11.16
C SER A 96 5.39 18.83 10.76
N ALA A 97 4.83 17.65 11.03
CA ALA A 97 3.51 17.20 10.58
C ALA A 97 3.25 17.26 9.06
N THR A 98 4.31 17.39 8.23
CA THR A 98 4.22 17.42 6.77
C THR A 98 4.11 16.02 6.15
N SER A 99 4.53 14.99 6.89
CA SER A 99 4.31 13.59 6.53
C SER A 99 3.54 12.89 7.62
N GLN A 100 2.51 12.13 7.22
CA GLN A 100 1.61 11.39 8.10
C GLN A 100 1.43 9.98 7.55
N GLY A 101 1.19 9.01 8.41
CA GLY A 101 0.93 7.65 7.99
C GLY A 101 0.14 6.86 9.02
N THR A 102 -0.48 5.80 8.55
CA THR A 102 -1.09 4.78 9.39
C THR A 102 -0.61 3.40 8.99
N LEU A 103 -0.67 2.48 9.95
CA LEU A 103 -0.41 1.07 9.74
C LEU A 103 -1.46 0.25 10.47
N LEU A 104 -2.12 -0.63 9.75
CA LEU A 104 -2.95 -1.70 10.29
C LEU A 104 -2.28 -3.03 9.95
N ILE A 105 -2.03 -3.85 10.97
CA ILE A 105 -1.58 -5.23 10.78
C ILE A 105 -2.47 -6.15 11.61
N ARG A 106 -3.00 -7.19 10.96
CA ARG A 106 -3.76 -8.25 11.62
C ARG A 106 -3.19 -9.60 11.22
N SER A 107 -2.61 -10.30 12.17
CA SER A 107 -2.06 -11.64 11.96
C SER A 107 -3.17 -12.68 11.85
N GLY A 108 -2.95 -13.74 11.09
CA GLY A 108 -3.83 -14.90 11.08
C GLY A 108 -3.80 -15.66 12.41
N THR A 109 -4.86 -16.39 12.71
CA THR A 109 -4.87 -17.37 13.80
C THR A 109 -4.00 -18.59 13.43
N ASN A 110 -3.68 -19.43 14.41
CA ASN A 110 -2.88 -20.64 14.18
C ASN A 110 -3.48 -21.60 13.13
N ASN A 111 -4.80 -21.56 12.90
CA ASN A 111 -5.49 -22.41 11.92
C ASN A 111 -5.74 -21.70 10.59
N SER A 112 -5.46 -20.40 10.50
CA SER A 112 -5.65 -19.62 9.28
C SER A 112 -4.64 -20.02 8.20
N LEU A 113 -5.03 -19.83 6.94
CA LEU A 113 -4.10 -19.79 5.79
C LEU A 113 -3.47 -18.40 5.61
N VAL A 114 -4.09 -17.36 6.20
CA VAL A 114 -3.56 -16.00 6.24
C VAL A 114 -2.41 -15.94 7.23
N ASP A 115 -1.31 -15.33 6.80
CA ASP A 115 -0.18 -14.99 7.67
C ASP A 115 -0.45 -13.63 8.34
N CYS A 116 -0.65 -12.60 7.53
CA CYS A 116 -1.13 -11.31 7.98
C CYS A 116 -1.81 -10.52 6.87
N ILE A 117 -2.70 -9.62 7.27
CA ILE A 117 -3.18 -8.51 6.44
C ILE A 117 -2.44 -7.25 6.89
N LEU A 118 -1.99 -6.47 5.91
CA LEU A 118 -1.38 -5.18 6.12
C LEU A 118 -2.14 -4.12 5.31
N GLY A 119 -2.66 -3.13 6.02
CA GLY A 119 -3.23 -1.92 5.45
C GLY A 119 -2.38 -0.71 5.83
N SER A 120 -2.18 0.22 4.90
CA SER A 120 -1.54 1.50 5.23
C SER A 120 -2.07 2.63 4.36
N TRP A 121 -1.95 3.85 4.87
CA TRP A 121 -1.91 5.03 4.03
C TRP A 121 -0.78 5.95 4.48
N ILE A 122 -0.17 6.66 3.54
CA ILE A 122 0.90 7.64 3.74
C ILE A 122 0.53 8.91 3.00
N HIS A 123 0.68 10.04 3.67
CA HIS A 123 0.62 11.37 3.09
C HIS A 123 1.98 12.04 3.29
N CYS A 124 2.47 12.71 2.24
CA CYS A 124 3.67 13.53 2.31
C CYS A 124 3.46 14.82 1.53
N GLY A 125 3.44 15.96 2.23
CA GLY A 125 3.56 17.28 1.61
C GLY A 125 4.91 17.43 0.92
N LEU A 126 4.90 17.90 -0.33
CA LEU A 126 6.07 18.10 -1.16
C LEU A 126 6.52 19.58 -1.11
N PRO A 127 7.83 19.88 -1.26
CA PRO A 127 8.33 21.26 -1.19
C PRO A 127 7.73 22.22 -2.21
N ASN A 128 7.19 21.69 -3.32
CA ASN A 128 6.53 22.47 -4.38
C ASN A 128 5.06 22.80 -4.06
N GLY A 129 4.56 22.46 -2.86
CA GLY A 129 3.16 22.63 -2.46
C GLY A 129 2.23 21.51 -2.93
N GLY A 130 2.74 20.50 -3.62
CA GLY A 130 2.00 19.26 -3.93
C GLY A 130 2.01 18.28 -2.77
N ALA A 131 1.47 17.07 -3.00
CA ALA A 131 1.51 15.98 -2.05
C ALA A 131 1.74 14.64 -2.76
N LEU A 132 2.31 13.69 -2.03
CA LEU A 132 2.33 12.27 -2.37
C LEU A 132 1.42 11.54 -1.39
N ASP A 133 0.37 10.93 -1.92
CA ASP A 133 -0.55 10.09 -1.18
C ASP A 133 -0.44 8.65 -1.67
N ILE A 134 -0.28 7.72 -0.73
CA ILE A 134 -0.20 6.29 -1.00
C ILE A 134 -1.22 5.60 -0.11
N SER A 135 -2.01 4.69 -0.67
CA SER A 135 -2.80 3.75 0.11
C SER A 135 -2.50 2.33 -0.35
N THR A 136 -2.36 1.40 0.60
CA THR A 136 -2.12 -0.01 0.31
C THR A 136 -3.03 -0.89 1.13
N LEU A 137 -3.52 -1.95 0.52
CA LEU A 137 -4.02 -3.14 1.19
C LEU A 137 -3.31 -4.36 0.59
N THR A 138 -2.70 -5.18 1.44
CA THR A 138 -2.07 -6.43 1.02
C THR A 138 -2.35 -7.53 2.03
N ALA A 139 -2.46 -8.76 1.54
CA ALA A 139 -2.62 -9.93 2.38
C ALA A 139 -1.58 -10.99 2.02
N TYR A 140 -0.88 -11.46 3.05
CA TYR A 140 0.11 -12.52 2.98
C TYR A 140 -0.54 -13.83 3.43
N LEU A 141 -0.20 -14.90 2.74
CA LEU A 141 -0.59 -16.26 3.10
C LEU A 141 0.62 -16.99 3.68
N ASN A 142 0.39 -17.91 4.60
CA ASN A 142 1.44 -18.71 5.20
C ASN A 142 1.78 -19.94 4.33
N SER A 143 2.77 -20.74 4.74
CA SER A 143 3.24 -21.87 3.95
C SER A 143 2.27 -23.06 3.88
N LYS A 144 1.14 -23.05 4.61
CA LYS A 144 0.13 -24.14 4.52
C LYS A 144 -0.63 -24.15 3.19
N THR A 145 -0.53 -23.08 2.42
CA THR A 145 -1.08 -22.96 1.07
C THR A 145 -0.02 -22.37 0.14
N ASP A 146 -0.07 -22.71 -1.14
CA ASP A 146 0.77 -22.12 -2.19
C ASP A 146 0.09 -20.92 -2.87
N ALA A 147 -1.18 -20.65 -2.55
CA ALA A 147 -1.99 -19.69 -3.27
C ALA A 147 -1.37 -18.27 -3.27
N PRO A 148 -1.63 -17.46 -4.32
CA PRO A 148 -1.09 -16.11 -4.45
C PRO A 148 -1.43 -15.16 -3.30
N ARG A 149 -0.64 -14.11 -3.17
CA ARG A 149 -0.94 -12.98 -2.27
C ARG A 149 -2.01 -12.08 -2.87
N PHE A 150 -2.52 -11.13 -2.10
CA PHE A 150 -3.33 -10.02 -2.62
C PHE A 150 -2.58 -8.69 -2.47
N LEU A 151 -2.68 -7.82 -3.47
CA LEU A 151 -2.13 -6.46 -3.43
C LEU A 151 -3.05 -5.50 -4.18
N ILE A 152 -3.42 -4.41 -3.51
CA ILE A 152 -3.85 -3.18 -4.16
C ILE A 152 -3.08 -2.01 -3.58
N GLU A 153 -2.55 -1.16 -4.44
CA GLU A 153 -1.81 0.04 -4.08
C GLU A 153 -2.18 1.18 -5.02
N PHE A 154 -2.55 2.31 -4.42
CA PHE A 154 -2.79 3.57 -5.10
C PHE A 154 -1.64 4.52 -4.78
N LEU A 155 -1.11 5.20 -5.79
CA LEU A 155 -0.15 6.28 -5.62
C LEU A 155 -0.61 7.51 -6.37
N GLN A 156 -0.86 8.58 -5.64
CA GLN A 156 -1.36 9.82 -6.17
C GLN A 156 -0.38 10.94 -5.85
N ASN A 157 0.11 11.62 -6.89
CA ASN A 157 0.99 12.78 -6.75
C ASN A 157 0.36 14.08 -7.29
N SER A 158 -0.87 13.99 -7.78
CA SER A 158 -1.67 15.14 -8.22
C SER A 158 -3.17 14.82 -8.13
N PRO A 159 -4.05 15.83 -8.08
CA PRO A 159 -5.49 15.60 -8.08
C PRO A 159 -6.06 14.95 -9.34
N LYS A 160 -5.27 14.83 -10.42
CA LYS A 160 -5.73 14.39 -11.75
C LYS A 160 -5.04 13.14 -12.29
N SER A 161 -3.98 12.66 -11.62
CA SER A 161 -3.22 11.50 -12.05
C SER A 161 -2.96 10.56 -10.89
N LEU A 162 -3.12 9.26 -11.16
CA LEU A 162 -2.98 8.18 -10.19
C LEU A 162 -2.24 7.01 -10.83
N ILE A 163 -1.40 6.33 -10.05
CA ILE A 163 -0.89 4.99 -10.38
C ILE A 163 -1.69 3.97 -9.57
N LEU A 164 -2.15 2.93 -10.24
CA LEU A 164 -2.78 1.75 -9.64
C LEU A 164 -1.87 0.54 -9.87
N ILE A 165 -1.58 -0.18 -8.79
CA ILE A 165 -1.08 -1.54 -8.83
C ILE A 165 -2.11 -2.44 -8.16
N LEU A 166 -2.69 -3.36 -8.91
CA LEU A 166 -3.65 -4.36 -8.44
C LEU A 166 -3.23 -5.72 -8.99
N ASP A 167 -2.93 -6.66 -8.10
CA ASP A 167 -2.34 -7.94 -8.47
C ASP A 167 -2.67 -9.05 -7.47
N LEU A 168 -2.54 -10.29 -7.94
CA LEU A 168 -2.37 -11.48 -7.10
C LEU A 168 -0.93 -12.02 -7.24
N PRO A 169 0.07 -11.47 -6.51
CA PRO A 169 1.46 -11.82 -6.75
C PRO A 169 1.75 -13.31 -6.52
N PRO A 170 2.43 -13.99 -7.45
CA PRO A 170 2.72 -15.43 -7.37
C PRO A 170 3.67 -15.74 -6.22
N ARG A 171 3.50 -16.92 -5.63
CA ARG A 171 4.40 -17.47 -4.60
C ARG A 171 5.27 -18.62 -5.10
N LYS A 172 5.09 -19.04 -6.36
CA LYS A 172 5.94 -20.02 -7.05
C LYS A 172 6.55 -19.39 -8.31
N ASP A 173 7.62 -20.01 -8.81
CA ASP A 173 8.16 -19.69 -10.13
C ASP A 173 7.20 -20.18 -11.21
N LEU A 174 6.71 -19.26 -12.04
CA LEU A 174 5.68 -19.52 -13.03
C LEU A 174 6.17 -20.28 -14.26
N VAL A 175 7.48 -20.23 -14.56
CA VAL A 175 8.07 -20.99 -15.67
C VAL A 175 8.22 -22.46 -15.28
N ILE A 176 8.63 -22.70 -14.04
CA ILE A 176 8.79 -24.07 -13.51
C ILE A 176 7.43 -24.67 -13.16
N SER A 177 6.48 -23.87 -12.68
CA SER A 177 5.19 -24.33 -12.14
C SER A 177 4.03 -24.05 -13.10
N ALA A 178 4.02 -24.69 -14.27
CA ALA A 178 2.99 -24.45 -15.29
C ALA A 178 1.54 -24.66 -14.77
N GLU A 179 1.30 -25.70 -13.97
CA GLU A 179 -0.03 -25.94 -13.36
C GLU A 179 -0.44 -24.82 -12.39
N TYR A 180 0.53 -24.20 -11.70
CA TYR A 180 0.25 -23.05 -10.84
C TYR A 180 -0.16 -21.82 -11.66
N LEU A 181 0.55 -21.56 -12.76
CA LEU A 181 0.21 -20.49 -13.70
C LEU A 181 -1.22 -20.67 -14.22
N LYS A 182 -1.53 -21.87 -14.70
CA LYS A 182 -2.84 -22.23 -15.21
C LYS A 182 -3.95 -22.02 -14.17
N THR A 183 -3.78 -22.61 -13.00
CA THR A 183 -4.80 -22.63 -11.94
C THR A 183 -5.13 -21.23 -11.42
N PHE A 184 -4.14 -20.36 -11.21
CA PHE A 184 -4.36 -19.08 -10.55
C PHE A 184 -4.50 -17.89 -11.51
N TYR A 185 -4.09 -18.02 -12.77
CA TYR A 185 -4.05 -16.88 -13.70
C TYR A 185 -4.75 -17.13 -15.03
N GLU A 186 -4.73 -18.36 -15.56
CA GLU A 186 -5.42 -18.67 -16.82
C GLU A 186 -6.90 -19.00 -16.56
N GLU A 187 -7.19 -19.91 -15.63
CA GLU A 187 -8.54 -20.38 -15.32
C GLU A 187 -9.37 -19.35 -14.53
N THR A 188 -8.71 -18.38 -13.92
CA THR A 188 -9.35 -17.30 -13.15
C THR A 188 -9.77 -16.11 -14.00
N HIS A 189 -9.32 -16.06 -15.26
CA HIS A 189 -9.59 -14.98 -16.20
C HIS A 189 -9.20 -13.57 -15.70
N LEU A 190 -8.23 -13.48 -14.78
CA LEU A 190 -7.78 -12.20 -14.23
C LEU A 190 -7.25 -11.23 -15.30
N ASP A 191 -6.69 -11.76 -16.40
CA ASP A 191 -6.21 -10.92 -17.51
C ASP A 191 -7.34 -10.16 -18.22
N GLU A 192 -8.57 -10.67 -18.19
CA GLU A 192 -9.73 -9.98 -18.78
C GLU A 192 -10.08 -8.72 -18.00
N LEU A 193 -9.84 -8.69 -16.67
CA LEU A 193 -10.00 -7.48 -15.86
C LEU A 193 -9.01 -6.39 -16.30
N ARG A 194 -7.76 -6.78 -16.55
CA ARG A 194 -6.71 -5.88 -17.06
C ARG A 194 -7.06 -5.34 -18.44
N LYS A 195 -7.52 -6.20 -19.37
CA LYS A 195 -7.93 -5.79 -20.72
C LYS A 195 -9.07 -4.77 -20.68
N LYS A 196 -10.14 -5.04 -19.92
CA LYS A 196 -11.27 -4.12 -19.74
C LYS A 196 -10.82 -2.74 -19.28
N LEU A 197 -9.89 -2.68 -18.30
CA LEU A 197 -9.41 -1.40 -17.80
C LEU A 197 -8.59 -0.63 -18.85
N LEU A 198 -7.84 -1.32 -19.71
CA LEU A 198 -7.03 -0.72 -20.77
C LEU A 198 -7.85 -0.22 -21.97
N GLU A 199 -9.15 -0.51 -22.04
CA GLU A 199 -10.05 0.07 -23.05
C GLU A 199 -10.39 1.55 -22.75
N ILE A 200 -10.11 2.02 -21.53
CA ILE A 200 -10.36 3.40 -21.09
C ILE A 200 -9.23 4.32 -21.57
N SER A 201 -9.58 5.39 -22.27
CA SER A 201 -8.61 6.26 -22.96
C SER A 201 -7.58 6.95 -22.06
N GLU A 202 -7.96 7.22 -20.82
CA GLU A 202 -7.14 7.86 -19.80
C GLU A 202 -6.15 6.89 -19.14
N ILE A 203 -6.27 5.59 -19.41
CA ILE A 203 -5.51 4.55 -18.74
C ILE A 203 -4.39 4.06 -19.65
N ARG A 204 -3.18 4.02 -19.11
CA ARG A 204 -1.97 3.53 -19.80
C ARG A 204 -1.20 2.56 -18.92
N PRO A 205 -0.49 1.58 -19.49
CA PRO A 205 0.39 0.73 -18.71
C PRO A 205 1.42 1.55 -17.92
N TYR A 206 1.51 1.29 -16.62
CA TYR A 206 2.58 1.80 -15.77
C TYR A 206 3.69 0.75 -15.70
N ILE A 207 4.91 1.18 -16.02
CA ILE A 207 6.10 0.35 -15.93
C ILE A 207 6.94 0.82 -14.75
N SER A 208 6.86 0.07 -13.65
CA SER A 208 7.67 0.28 -12.44
C SER A 208 9.15 0.47 -12.77
N SER A 209 9.86 1.44 -12.21
CA SER A 209 11.33 1.58 -12.45
C SER A 209 12.18 0.49 -11.78
N SER A 210 11.57 -0.34 -10.93
CA SER A 210 12.21 -1.39 -10.16
C SER A 210 12.01 -2.71 -10.86
N LEU A 211 13.09 -3.25 -11.41
CA LEU A 211 13.05 -4.57 -12.05
C LEU A 211 12.62 -5.67 -11.08
N TYR A 212 12.94 -5.51 -9.79
CA TYR A 212 12.52 -6.43 -8.76
C TYR A 212 10.99 -6.46 -8.62
N ILE A 213 10.34 -5.28 -8.60
CA ILE A 213 8.88 -5.21 -8.54
C ILE A 213 8.25 -5.82 -9.79
N ARG A 214 8.79 -5.52 -10.98
CA ARG A 214 8.31 -6.15 -12.23
C ARG A 214 8.39 -7.68 -12.19
N ALA A 215 9.45 -8.23 -11.62
CA ALA A 215 9.65 -9.68 -11.51
C ALA A 215 8.75 -10.34 -10.45
N LEU A 216 8.26 -9.57 -9.47
CA LEU A 216 7.32 -10.06 -8.45
C LEU A 216 5.86 -10.01 -8.89
N SER A 217 5.53 -9.17 -9.86
CA SER A 217 4.17 -9.05 -10.39
C SER A 217 3.76 -10.30 -11.16
N SER A 218 2.48 -10.66 -11.08
CA SER A 218 1.93 -11.72 -11.92
C SER A 218 1.84 -11.27 -13.40
N PRO A 219 1.72 -12.22 -14.35
CA PRO A 219 1.48 -11.90 -15.76
C PRO A 219 0.15 -11.17 -16.00
N THR A 220 -0.80 -11.24 -15.06
CA THR A 220 -2.11 -10.60 -15.15
C THR A 220 -2.22 -9.34 -14.30
N ALA A 221 -1.10 -8.85 -13.74
CA ALA A 221 -1.08 -7.67 -12.89
C ALA A 221 -1.63 -6.43 -13.61
N ILE A 222 -2.51 -5.70 -12.93
CA ILE A 222 -2.99 -4.39 -13.36
C ILE A 222 -2.03 -3.36 -12.79
N SER A 223 -1.05 -2.95 -13.60
CA SER A 223 -0.11 -1.88 -13.30
C SER A 223 -0.33 -0.76 -14.29
N VAL A 224 -1.08 0.28 -13.90
CA VAL A 224 -1.54 1.35 -14.82
C VAL A 224 -1.37 2.75 -14.22
N THR A 225 -1.19 3.73 -15.11
CA THR A 225 -1.36 5.14 -14.82
C THR A 225 -2.71 5.58 -15.37
N ILE A 226 -3.49 6.28 -14.55
CA ILE A 226 -4.76 6.92 -14.91
C ILE A 226 -4.47 8.41 -14.97
N ASP A 227 -4.50 9.00 -16.16
CA ASP A 227 -4.20 10.41 -16.39
C ASP A 227 -5.45 11.13 -16.94
N CYS A 228 -6.04 11.95 -16.08
CA CYS A 228 -7.24 12.72 -16.37
C CYS A 228 -6.95 14.21 -16.56
N GLU A 229 -5.80 14.63 -17.11
CA GLU A 229 -5.49 16.06 -17.30
C GLU A 229 -6.62 16.87 -17.94
N SER A 230 -7.25 16.30 -18.99
CA SER A 230 -8.35 16.94 -19.74
C SER A 230 -9.70 16.87 -19.02
N GLY A 231 -9.98 15.77 -18.31
CA GLY A 231 -11.24 15.54 -17.59
C GLY A 231 -11.24 16.02 -16.14
N GLY A 232 -10.08 16.39 -15.60
CA GLY A 232 -9.88 16.84 -14.24
C GLY A 232 -10.14 15.76 -13.17
N ALA A 233 -10.18 16.21 -11.92
CA ALA A 233 -10.37 15.35 -10.74
C ALA A 233 -11.74 14.64 -10.72
N ALA A 234 -12.77 15.23 -11.35
CA ALA A 234 -14.10 14.61 -11.45
C ALA A 234 -14.06 13.35 -12.32
N ARG A 235 -13.38 13.41 -13.47
CA ARG A 235 -13.20 12.25 -14.35
C ARG A 235 -12.39 11.15 -13.68
N LEU A 236 -11.34 11.50 -12.93
CA LEU A 236 -10.60 10.51 -12.14
C LEU A 236 -11.50 9.81 -11.11
N GLN A 237 -12.38 10.54 -10.43
CA GLN A 237 -13.33 9.95 -9.49
C GLN A 237 -14.34 9.02 -10.15
N GLU A 238 -14.84 9.38 -11.33
CA GLU A 238 -15.72 8.53 -12.14
C GLU A 238 -15.01 7.23 -12.54
N ILE A 239 -13.79 7.32 -13.06
CA ILE A 239 -13.01 6.12 -13.44
C ILE A 239 -12.77 5.20 -12.23
N ILE A 240 -12.46 5.79 -11.06
CA ILE A 240 -12.27 5.00 -9.84
C ILE A 240 -13.57 4.31 -9.43
N GLN A 241 -14.69 5.03 -9.47
CA GLN A 241 -15.98 4.51 -9.02
C GLN A 241 -16.54 3.45 -9.96
N ASP A 242 -16.56 3.72 -11.26
CA ASP A 242 -17.35 2.96 -12.22
C ASP A 242 -16.52 1.87 -12.94
N HIS A 243 -15.18 1.96 -12.87
CA HIS A 243 -14.29 1.00 -13.54
C HIS A 243 -13.32 0.32 -12.58
N VAL A 244 -12.46 1.08 -11.87
CA VAL A 244 -11.46 0.50 -10.97
C VAL A 244 -12.13 -0.23 -9.80
N GLY A 245 -13.18 0.36 -9.22
CA GLY A 245 -13.88 -0.17 -8.06
C GLY A 245 -14.45 -1.57 -8.30
N PRO A 246 -15.28 -1.79 -9.34
CA PRO A 246 -15.76 -3.11 -9.71
C PRO A 246 -14.62 -4.11 -9.94
N ILE A 247 -13.59 -3.72 -10.71
CA ILE A 247 -12.46 -4.61 -11.02
C ILE A 247 -11.66 -5.02 -9.77
N ALA A 248 -11.40 -4.09 -8.86
CA ALA A 248 -10.71 -4.38 -7.61
C ALA A 248 -11.53 -5.31 -6.70
N LYS A 249 -12.86 -5.13 -6.67
CA LYS A 249 -13.78 -6.00 -5.93
C LYS A 249 -13.84 -7.40 -6.54
N ASP A 250 -13.90 -7.52 -7.86
CA ASP A 250 -13.87 -8.81 -8.57
C ASP A 250 -12.56 -9.56 -8.29
N MET A 251 -11.40 -8.88 -8.35
CA MET A 251 -10.11 -9.52 -8.05
C MET A 251 -10.01 -9.94 -6.58
N LEU A 252 -10.50 -9.11 -5.65
CA LEU A 252 -10.58 -9.49 -4.24
C LEU A 252 -11.48 -10.71 -4.03
N GLU A 253 -12.61 -10.79 -4.74
CA GLU A 253 -13.52 -11.92 -4.67
C GLU A 253 -12.89 -13.22 -5.20
N VAL A 254 -12.14 -13.15 -6.31
CA VAL A 254 -11.31 -14.26 -6.80
C VAL A 254 -10.33 -14.71 -5.71
N TRP A 255 -9.62 -13.77 -5.10
CA TRP A 255 -8.64 -14.10 -4.05
C TRP A 255 -9.30 -14.76 -2.83
N LEU A 256 -10.39 -14.18 -2.30
CA LEU A 256 -11.10 -14.73 -1.15
C LEU A 256 -11.66 -16.14 -1.43
N ASN A 257 -12.23 -16.35 -2.62
CA ASN A 257 -12.88 -17.63 -2.95
C ASN A 257 -11.89 -18.71 -3.39
N GLN A 258 -10.82 -18.35 -4.09
CA GLN A 258 -9.93 -19.34 -4.71
C GLN A 258 -8.59 -19.48 -3.98
N CYS A 259 -8.14 -18.46 -3.24
CA CYS A 259 -6.83 -18.48 -2.58
C CYS A 259 -6.92 -18.78 -1.09
N VAL A 260 -7.93 -18.25 -0.39
CA VAL A 260 -8.00 -18.33 1.08
C VAL A 260 -8.97 -19.41 1.60
N ARG A 261 -10.00 -19.76 0.84
CA ARG A 261 -11.03 -20.73 1.28
C ARG A 261 -10.75 -22.17 0.89
N ILE A 262 -9.84 -22.39 -0.06
CA ILE A 262 -9.53 -23.72 -0.57
C ILE A 262 -8.26 -24.22 0.11
N GLU A 263 -8.42 -25.21 0.97
CA GLU A 263 -7.26 -25.92 1.53
C GLU A 263 -6.64 -26.77 0.42
N ARG A 264 -5.41 -26.43 0.05
CA ARG A 264 -4.60 -27.17 -0.91
C ARG A 264 -3.50 -27.85 -0.12
N GLY A 265 -3.39 -29.17 -0.24
CA GLY A 265 -2.31 -29.90 0.39
C GLY A 265 -0.97 -29.46 -0.22
N VAL A 266 -0.15 -28.77 0.57
CA VAL A 266 1.24 -28.43 0.22
C VAL A 266 2.14 -29.44 0.91
N ASP A 267 3.05 -30.07 0.16
CA ASP A 267 4.00 -31.01 0.74
C ASP A 267 5.10 -30.30 1.56
N GLU A 268 5.78 -31.01 2.45
CA GLU A 268 6.77 -30.39 3.33
C GLU A 268 7.95 -29.74 2.59
N SER A 269 8.35 -30.29 1.44
CA SER A 269 9.45 -29.70 0.65
C SER A 269 9.01 -28.41 -0.03
N GLU A 270 7.77 -28.36 -0.51
CA GLU A 270 7.16 -27.17 -1.10
C GLU A 270 6.92 -26.08 -0.05
N LYS A 271 6.48 -26.45 1.17
CA LYS A 271 6.35 -25.50 2.29
C LYS A 271 7.67 -24.77 2.58
N VAL A 272 8.79 -25.48 2.54
CA VAL A 272 10.12 -24.92 2.78
C VAL A 272 10.50 -23.92 1.68
N GLU A 273 10.29 -24.26 0.41
CA GLU A 273 10.60 -23.35 -0.71
C GLU A 273 9.68 -22.13 -0.75
N LEU A 274 8.38 -22.31 -0.47
CA LEU A 274 7.43 -21.20 -0.31
C LEU A 274 7.89 -20.25 0.79
N LYS A 275 8.20 -20.78 1.98
CA LYS A 275 8.66 -19.96 3.11
C LYS A 275 9.95 -19.21 2.76
N LYS A 276 10.91 -19.87 2.12
CA LYS A 276 12.17 -19.25 1.69
C LYS A 276 11.93 -18.09 0.72
N ARG A 277 11.07 -18.29 -0.29
CA ARG A 277 10.74 -17.23 -1.24
C ARG A 277 9.97 -16.09 -0.57
N ASP A 278 8.99 -16.39 0.27
CA ASP A 278 8.21 -15.37 0.98
C ASP A 278 9.07 -14.52 1.90
N VAL A 279 9.98 -15.13 2.65
CA VAL A 279 10.94 -14.41 3.51
C VAL A 279 11.85 -13.50 2.67
N LEU A 280 12.36 -14.00 1.53
CA LEU A 280 13.16 -13.18 0.62
C LEU A 280 12.37 -11.97 0.10
N VAL A 281 11.12 -12.19 -0.33
CA VAL A 281 10.23 -11.13 -0.81
C VAL A 281 9.97 -10.10 0.28
N LYS A 282 9.60 -10.54 1.48
CA LYS A 282 9.36 -9.67 2.64
C LYS A 282 10.60 -8.83 2.98
N LYS A 283 11.78 -9.46 3.10
CA LYS A 283 13.05 -8.76 3.38
C LYS A 283 13.38 -7.72 2.31
N LYS A 284 13.25 -8.07 1.04
CA LYS A 284 13.51 -7.12 -0.05
C LYS A 284 12.50 -5.98 -0.10
N THR A 285 11.23 -6.23 0.22
CA THR A 285 10.23 -5.17 0.36
C THR A 285 10.61 -4.19 1.48
N VAL A 286 11.05 -4.68 2.64
CA VAL A 286 11.52 -3.81 3.74
C VAL A 286 12.75 -3.01 3.32
N GLU A 287 13.78 -3.67 2.78
CA GLU A 287 15.04 -3.05 2.38
C GLU A 287 14.85 -1.99 1.29
N MET A 288 14.15 -2.37 0.21
CA MET A 288 13.97 -1.51 -0.94
C MET A 288 12.98 -0.40 -0.62
N ASP A 289 11.79 -0.73 -0.12
CA ASP A 289 10.70 0.25 -0.02
C ASP A 289 10.75 1.06 1.27
N LEU A 290 10.85 0.38 2.40
CA LEU A 290 10.66 1.00 3.71
C LEU A 290 11.93 1.66 4.21
N ALA A 291 13.02 0.89 4.31
CA ALA A 291 14.29 1.35 4.87
C ALA A 291 14.91 2.47 4.03
N SER A 292 14.68 2.48 2.72
CA SER A 292 15.17 3.56 1.87
C SER A 292 14.32 4.83 1.96
N SER A 293 13.03 4.75 2.27
CA SER A 293 12.10 5.88 2.09
C SER A 293 11.54 6.44 3.40
N LEU A 294 11.19 5.59 4.37
CA LEU A 294 10.59 6.02 5.63
C LEU A 294 11.49 6.99 6.43
N PRO A 295 12.82 6.78 6.55
CA PRO A 295 13.67 7.75 7.26
C PRO A 295 13.66 9.15 6.63
N ARG A 296 13.55 9.22 5.30
CA ARG A 296 13.48 10.49 4.57
C ARG A 296 12.16 11.24 4.80
N LEU A 297 11.07 10.49 4.98
CA LEU A 297 9.73 11.03 5.16
C LEU A 297 9.43 11.39 6.63
N PHE A 298 9.82 10.51 7.55
CA PHE A 298 9.36 10.52 8.94
C PHE A 298 10.46 10.85 9.95
N GLY A 299 11.73 10.86 9.52
CA GLY A 299 12.89 10.86 10.42
C GLY A 299 13.23 9.45 10.90
N GLN A 300 14.48 9.28 11.36
CA GLN A 300 15.03 7.97 11.69
C GLN A 300 14.25 7.27 12.81
N ASP A 301 13.96 7.97 13.90
CA ASP A 301 13.31 7.38 15.08
C ASP A 301 11.93 6.78 14.75
N VAL A 302 11.11 7.52 13.99
CA VAL A 302 9.78 7.06 13.57
C VAL A 302 9.91 5.92 12.57
N ALA A 303 10.85 6.02 11.62
CA ALA A 303 11.08 4.99 10.64
C ALA A 303 11.50 3.66 11.29
N ASP A 304 12.42 3.69 12.26
CA ASP A 304 12.91 2.50 12.96
C ASP A 304 11.78 1.80 13.72
N LEU A 305 10.90 2.56 14.37
CA LEU A 305 9.72 2.01 15.07
C LEU A 305 8.77 1.30 14.11
N VAL A 306 8.44 1.94 12.98
CA VAL A 306 7.51 1.40 11.98
C VAL A 306 8.11 0.18 11.28
N ILE A 307 9.38 0.25 10.86
CA ILE A 307 10.10 -0.84 10.20
C ILE A 307 10.15 -2.06 11.12
N LYS A 308 10.57 -1.88 12.39
CA LYS A 308 10.64 -2.98 13.36
C LYS A 308 9.28 -3.65 13.58
N ALA A 309 8.20 -2.88 13.59
CA ALA A 309 6.86 -3.44 13.72
C ALA A 309 6.46 -4.29 12.50
N ILE A 310 6.80 -3.85 11.29
CA ILE A 310 6.56 -4.59 10.04
C ILE A 310 7.43 -5.85 9.99
N GLU A 311 8.72 -5.76 10.34
CA GLU A 311 9.63 -6.91 10.38
C GLU A 311 9.17 -7.98 11.38
N LYS A 312 8.67 -7.55 12.55
CA LYS A 312 8.07 -8.44 13.54
C LYS A 312 6.84 -9.14 12.97
N ALA A 313 5.94 -8.41 12.31
CA ALA A 313 4.75 -8.98 11.69
C ALA A 313 5.08 -9.95 10.55
N PHE A 314 6.19 -9.72 9.86
CA PHE A 314 6.65 -10.55 8.75
C PHE A 314 7.44 -11.78 9.19
N ASP A 315 7.78 -11.91 10.48
CA ASP A 315 8.65 -12.95 11.04
C ASP A 315 10.03 -12.99 10.35
N ILE A 316 10.64 -11.80 10.19
CA ILE A 316 11.94 -11.63 9.52
C ILE A 316 13.00 -10.92 10.40
N LEU A 317 12.69 -10.71 11.68
CA LEU A 317 13.63 -10.28 12.71
C LEU A 317 14.64 -11.38 13.08
#